data_AF-A0AAQ4DNN6-F1
#
_entry.id   AF-A0AAQ4DNN6-F1
#
_cell.length_a   1.000
_cell.length_b   1.000
_cell.length_c   1.000
_cell.angle_alpha   90.00
_cell.angle_beta   90.00
_cell.angle_gamma   90.00
#
_symmetry.space_group_name_H-M   'P 1'
#
loop_
_entity.id
_entity.type
_entity.pdbx_description
1 polymer ?
#
loop_
_entity_poly.entity_id
_entity_poly.type
_entity_poly.pdbx_seq_one_letter_code
_entity_poly.pdbx_strand_id
1 'polypeptide(L)'
;MKLNKDLSSIDEAMTACLQQRKHRYIFEGLGHLIASILINSTSSIQKVNENGIKKVCRDIFAMQQNLTSITMNREVALDYARQYFELFYHSPEDILNLIVEHGAQFQEMEYKNVLLLLHRSLPSSDRDPDSLDALLSRLRDILNEVAVAI
;
A
#
# COMPACT_ATOMS: atom_id res chain seq x y z
N MET A 1 -10.81 12.45 -9.82
CA MET A 1 -10.71 10.98 -9.83
C MET A 1 -11.82 10.40 -10.67
N LYS A 2 -11.48 9.61 -11.69
CA LYS A 2 -12.47 8.95 -12.55
C LYS A 2 -13.13 7.76 -11.83
N LEU A 3 -12.33 6.92 -11.16
CA LEU A 3 -12.81 5.74 -10.44
C LEU A 3 -13.90 6.06 -9.39
N ASN A 4 -13.71 7.06 -8.53
CA ASN A 4 -14.74 7.41 -7.54
C ASN A 4 -16.06 7.85 -8.18
N LYS A 5 -16.00 8.53 -9.33
CA LYS A 5 -17.22 8.91 -10.06
C LYS A 5 -17.88 7.67 -10.66
N ASP A 6 -17.10 6.80 -11.28
CA ASP A 6 -17.60 5.57 -11.87
C ASP A 6 -18.24 4.67 -10.79
N LEU A 7 -17.60 4.52 -9.61
CA LEU A 7 -18.14 3.77 -8.47
C LEU A 7 -19.47 4.34 -7.97
N SER A 8 -19.56 5.66 -7.79
CA SER A 8 -20.81 6.31 -7.38
C SER A 8 -21.92 6.17 -8.43
N SER A 9 -21.61 6.33 -9.72
CA SER A 9 -22.61 6.14 -10.79
C SER A 9 -23.09 4.69 -10.87
N ILE A 10 -22.21 3.72 -10.64
CA ILE A 10 -22.56 2.30 -10.62
C ILE A 10 -23.41 1.97 -9.37
N ASP A 11 -23.05 2.50 -8.20
CA ASP A 11 -23.83 2.40 -6.94
C ASP A 11 -25.27 2.92 -7.12
N GLU A 12 -25.42 4.13 -7.68
CA GLU A 12 -26.72 4.74 -7.98
C GLU A 12 -27.56 3.86 -8.93
N ALA A 13 -26.96 3.36 -10.02
CA ALA A 13 -27.65 2.52 -10.99
C ALA A 13 -28.07 1.15 -10.42
N MET A 14 -27.24 0.57 -9.55
CA MET A 14 -27.48 -0.75 -8.96
C MET A 14 -28.46 -0.72 -7.78
N THR A 15 -28.49 0.37 -7.01
CA THR A 15 -29.43 0.55 -5.90
C THR A 15 -30.90 0.44 -6.35
N ALA A 16 -31.20 0.90 -7.58
CA ALA A 16 -32.54 0.79 -8.15
C ALA A 16 -32.92 -0.65 -8.57
N CYS A 17 -31.94 -1.52 -8.77
CA CYS A 17 -32.13 -2.83 -9.40
C CYS A 17 -31.87 -4.01 -8.46
N LEU A 18 -31.13 -3.81 -7.36
CA LEU A 18 -30.65 -4.87 -6.49
C LEU A 18 -31.10 -4.68 -5.04
N GLN A 19 -31.36 -5.80 -4.36
CA GLN A 19 -31.51 -5.81 -2.91
C GLN A 19 -30.18 -5.46 -2.23
N GLN A 20 -30.24 -4.74 -1.10
CA GLN A 20 -29.07 -4.26 -0.34
C GLN A 20 -27.99 -5.31 -0.12
N ARG A 21 -28.38 -6.57 0.14
CA ARG A 21 -27.42 -7.67 0.37
C ARG A 21 -26.59 -8.00 -0.88
N LYS A 22 -27.22 -8.07 -2.05
CA LYS A 22 -26.53 -8.33 -3.32
C LYS A 22 -25.69 -7.13 -3.75
N HIS A 23 -26.23 -5.94 -3.53
CA HIS A 23 -25.52 -4.69 -3.74
C HIS A 23 -24.22 -4.66 -2.93
N ARG A 24 -24.30 -4.86 -1.61
CA ARG A 24 -23.13 -4.90 -0.73
C ARG A 24 -22.10 -5.96 -1.14
N TYR A 25 -22.56 -7.17 -1.49
CA TYR A 25 -21.68 -8.25 -1.94
C TYR A 25 -20.82 -7.88 -3.17
N ILE A 26 -21.33 -7.04 -4.07
CA ILE A 26 -20.57 -6.59 -5.26
C ILE A 26 -19.41 -5.67 -4.86
N PHE A 27 -19.61 -4.80 -3.87
CA PHE A 27 -18.62 -3.78 -3.49
C PHE A 27 -17.64 -4.22 -2.41
N GLU A 28 -18.01 -5.17 -1.53
CA GLU A 28 -17.17 -5.61 -0.39
C GLU A 28 -15.77 -6.12 -0.81
N GLY A 29 -15.64 -6.73 -1.99
CA GLY A 29 -14.34 -7.21 -2.49
C GLY A 29 -13.46 -6.14 -3.13
N LEU A 30 -14.02 -4.96 -3.45
CA LEU A 30 -13.30 -3.95 -4.23
C LEU A 30 -12.18 -3.28 -3.44
N GLY A 31 -12.36 -3.04 -2.14
CA GLY A 31 -11.31 -2.47 -1.29
C GLY A 31 -10.04 -3.32 -1.31
N HIS A 32 -10.20 -4.65 -1.18
CA HIS A 32 -9.08 -5.61 -1.26
C HIS A 32 -8.42 -5.63 -2.64
N LEU A 33 -9.22 -5.64 -3.71
CA LEU A 33 -8.69 -5.64 -5.08
C LEU A 33 -7.90 -4.36 -5.37
N ILE A 34 -8.45 -3.20 -5.02
CA ILE A 34 -7.81 -1.90 -5.22
C ILE A 34 -6.51 -1.83 -4.41
N ALA A 35 -6.52 -2.23 -3.14
CA ALA A 35 -5.33 -2.28 -2.30
C ALA A 35 -4.23 -3.14 -2.93
N SER A 36 -4.57 -4.34 -3.37
CA SER A 36 -3.63 -5.25 -4.04
C SER A 36 -3.05 -4.64 -5.32
N ILE A 37 -3.88 -4.03 -6.17
CA ILE A 37 -3.40 -3.36 -7.39
C ILE A 37 -2.44 -2.23 -7.06
N LEU A 38 -2.78 -1.39 -6.07
CA LEU A 38 -1.97 -0.24 -5.67
C LEU A 38 -0.59 -0.67 -5.14
N ILE A 39 -0.54 -1.64 -4.24
CA ILE A 39 0.73 -2.16 -3.68
C ILE A 39 1.58 -2.76 -4.80
N ASN A 40 1.01 -3.64 -5.62
CA ASN A 40 1.73 -4.30 -6.71
C ASN A 40 2.22 -3.31 -7.79
N SER A 41 1.50 -2.20 -8.00
CA SER A 41 1.90 -1.17 -8.97
C SER A 41 3.22 -0.47 -8.62
N THR A 42 3.67 -0.51 -7.36
CA THR A 42 4.92 0.11 -6.93
C THR A 42 6.16 -0.47 -7.61
N SER A 43 6.12 -1.74 -8.00
CA SER A 43 7.16 -2.39 -8.80
C SER A 43 7.48 -1.63 -10.10
N SER A 44 6.47 -0.99 -10.70
CA SER A 44 6.55 -0.28 -11.98
C SER A 44 6.91 1.22 -11.85
N ILE A 45 6.85 1.78 -10.64
CA ILE A 45 7.15 3.19 -10.38
C ILE A 45 8.65 3.42 -10.49
N GLN A 46 9.11 4.34 -11.34
CA GLN A 46 10.55 4.57 -11.51
C GLN A 46 11.19 5.30 -10.33
N LYS A 47 10.52 6.32 -9.79
CA LYS A 47 10.99 7.09 -8.64
C LYS A 47 9.80 7.56 -7.79
N VAL A 48 10.01 7.68 -6.49
CA VAL A 48 9.09 8.31 -5.55
C VAL A 48 9.63 9.64 -5.05
N ASN A 49 8.71 10.53 -4.68
CA ASN A 49 9.00 11.74 -3.93
C ASN A 49 7.84 12.03 -2.98
N GLU A 50 8.08 12.88 -1.99
CA GLU A 50 7.13 13.19 -0.92
C GLU A 50 5.77 13.66 -1.45
N ASN A 51 5.76 14.55 -2.46
CA ASN A 51 4.53 15.05 -3.07
C ASN A 51 3.72 13.96 -3.77
N GLY A 52 4.41 13.02 -4.43
CA GLY A 52 3.84 11.84 -5.07
C GLY A 52 3.18 10.92 -4.04
N ILE A 53 3.89 10.61 -2.95
CA ILE A 53 3.37 9.77 -1.86
C ILE A 53 2.15 10.45 -1.23
N LYS A 54 2.25 11.75 -0.92
CA LYS A 54 1.15 12.54 -0.35
C LYS A 54 -0.08 12.56 -1.25
N LYS A 55 0.11 12.61 -2.58
CA LYS A 55 -0.98 12.51 -3.54
C LYS A 55 -1.60 11.11 -3.51
N VAL A 56 -0.80 10.05 -3.55
CA VAL A 56 -1.31 8.67 -3.50
C VAL A 56 -2.09 8.41 -2.21
N CYS A 57 -1.58 8.82 -1.04
CA CYS A 57 -2.30 8.65 0.22
C CYS A 57 -3.64 9.40 0.26
N ARG A 58 -3.69 10.64 -0.27
CA ARG A 58 -4.98 11.37 -0.43
C ARG A 58 -5.92 10.64 -1.37
N ASP A 59 -5.37 10.08 -2.45
CA ASP A 59 -6.14 9.37 -3.45
C ASP A 59 -6.75 8.08 -2.88
N ILE A 60 -5.96 7.30 -2.13
CA ILE A 60 -6.42 6.11 -1.40
C ILE A 60 -7.53 6.48 -0.40
N PHE A 61 -7.32 7.55 0.38
CA PHE A 61 -8.30 8.01 1.35
C PHE A 61 -9.63 8.42 0.70
N ALA A 62 -9.58 9.07 -0.46
CA ALA A 62 -10.79 9.40 -1.21
C ALA A 62 -11.53 8.16 -1.71
N MET A 63 -10.81 7.12 -2.17
CA MET A 63 -11.41 5.83 -2.55
C MET A 63 -12.01 5.12 -1.33
N GLN A 64 -11.32 5.17 -0.19
CA GLN A 64 -11.78 4.61 1.07
C GLN A 64 -13.09 5.23 1.53
N GLN A 65 -13.21 6.56 1.49
CA GLN A 65 -14.44 7.26 1.83
C GLN A 65 -15.60 6.88 0.90
N ASN A 66 -15.33 6.81 -0.42
CA ASN A 66 -16.33 6.45 -1.41
C ASN A 66 -16.87 5.04 -1.16
N LEU A 67 -16.00 4.04 -1.04
CA LEU A 67 -16.40 2.66 -0.77
C LEU A 67 -17.05 2.48 0.60
N THR A 68 -16.52 3.11 1.65
CA THR A 68 -17.13 3.07 3.00
C THR A 68 -18.56 3.61 2.96
N SER A 69 -18.82 4.66 2.18
CA SER A 69 -20.16 5.21 1.99
C SER A 69 -21.11 4.24 1.30
N ILE A 70 -20.61 3.50 0.30
CA ILE A 70 -21.38 2.51 -0.48
C ILE A 70 -21.66 1.24 0.33
N THR A 71 -20.63 0.68 0.98
CA THR A 71 -20.73 -0.60 1.70
C THR A 71 -21.31 -0.44 3.10
N MET A 72 -21.22 0.77 3.66
CA MET A 72 -21.42 1.08 5.09
C MET A 72 -20.50 0.26 5.99
N ASN A 73 -19.31 -0.09 5.50
CA ASN A 73 -18.33 -0.88 6.23
C ASN A 73 -16.94 -0.25 6.13
N ARG A 74 -16.08 -0.53 7.12
CA ARG A 74 -14.72 -0.01 7.12
C ARG A 74 -13.86 -0.76 6.09
N GLU A 75 -13.24 -0.01 5.19
CA GLU A 75 -12.32 -0.53 4.17
C GLU A 75 -10.89 -0.69 4.71
N VAL A 76 -10.66 -1.70 5.56
CA VAL A 76 -9.37 -1.96 6.22
C VAL A 76 -8.24 -2.25 5.23
N ALA A 77 -8.55 -2.87 4.08
CA ALA A 77 -7.55 -3.12 3.05
C ALA A 77 -6.95 -1.83 2.46
N LEU A 78 -7.75 -0.76 2.37
CA LEU A 78 -7.27 0.54 1.89
C LEU A 78 -6.47 1.29 2.97
N ASP A 79 -6.77 1.08 4.26
CA ASP A 79 -5.89 1.51 5.35
C ASP A 79 -4.52 0.85 5.24
N TYR A 80 -4.48 -0.48 4.99
CA TYR A 80 -3.25 -1.24 4.79
C TYR A 80 -2.44 -0.73 3.59
N ALA A 81 -3.08 -0.49 2.44
CA ALA A 81 -2.42 0.09 1.28
C ALA A 81 -1.87 1.50 1.56
N ARG A 82 -2.60 2.34 2.28
CA ARG A 82 -2.10 3.68 2.66
C ARG A 82 -0.86 3.57 3.54
N GLN A 83 -0.86 2.70 4.55
CA GLN A 83 0.29 2.46 5.43
C GLN A 83 1.51 1.93 4.65
N TYR A 84 1.29 1.07 3.65
CA TYR A 84 2.36 0.64 2.75
C TYR A 84 3.01 1.83 2.01
N PHE A 85 2.21 2.76 1.48
CA PHE A 85 2.76 3.96 0.85
C PHE A 85 3.43 4.92 1.85
N GLU A 86 3.04 4.90 3.11
CA GLU A 86 3.67 5.71 4.16
C GLU A 86 5.09 5.25 4.49
N LEU A 87 5.45 3.98 4.21
CA LEU A 87 6.83 3.50 4.31
C LEU A 87 7.80 4.35 3.49
N PHE A 88 7.36 4.94 2.37
CA PHE A 88 8.22 5.79 1.53
C PHE A 88 8.56 7.15 2.14
N TYR A 89 7.98 7.52 3.29
CA TYR A 89 8.42 8.68 4.07
C TYR A 89 9.63 8.38 4.96
N HIS A 90 9.97 7.10 5.13
CA HIS A 90 11.04 6.65 6.01
C HIS A 90 12.32 6.37 5.21
N SER A 91 13.46 6.47 5.88
CA SER A 91 14.71 5.94 5.32
C SER A 91 14.69 4.41 5.33
N PRO A 92 15.50 3.74 4.49
CA PRO A 92 15.67 2.28 4.55
C PRO A 92 15.97 1.75 5.95
N GLU A 93 16.84 2.43 6.70
CA GLU A 93 17.21 2.05 8.07
C GLU A 93 16.03 2.21 9.04
N ASP A 94 15.28 3.30 8.94
CA ASP A 94 14.09 3.50 9.78
C ASP A 94 13.04 2.42 9.54
N ILE A 95 12.87 1.95 8.29
CA ILE A 95 11.96 0.85 7.97
C ILE A 95 12.40 -0.44 8.69
N LEU A 96 13.70 -0.77 8.67
CA LEU A 96 14.22 -1.94 9.37
C LEU A 96 14.00 -1.83 10.88
N ASN A 97 14.25 -0.66 11.46
CA ASN A 97 14.03 -0.42 12.89
C ASN A 97 12.54 -0.56 13.26
N LEU A 98 11.62 -0.07 12.42
CA LEU A 98 10.18 -0.24 12.62
C LEU A 98 9.78 -1.73 12.68
N ILE A 99 10.37 -2.57 11.83
CA ILE A 99 10.12 -4.03 11.84
C ILE A 99 10.64 -4.67 13.13
N VAL A 100 11.82 -4.27 13.61
CA VAL A 100 12.39 -4.78 14.86
C VAL A 100 11.53 -4.38 16.07
N GLU A 101 11.09 -3.13 16.12
CA GLU A 101 10.33 -2.59 17.25
C GLU A 101 8.87 -3.06 17.31
N HIS A 102 8.21 -3.16 16.15
CA HIS A 102 6.75 -3.36 16.07
C HIS A 102 6.36 -4.67 15.40
N GLY A 103 7.33 -5.45 14.89
CA GLY A 103 7.09 -6.63 14.08
C GLY A 103 6.81 -6.31 12.60
N ALA A 104 6.83 -7.35 11.78
CA ALA A 104 6.56 -7.24 10.35
C ALA A 104 5.06 -7.05 10.09
N GLN A 105 4.70 -5.95 9.44
CA GLN A 105 3.32 -5.66 9.01
C GLN A 105 3.07 -6.08 7.57
N PHE A 106 4.11 -6.06 6.74
CA PHE A 106 4.05 -6.38 5.31
C PHE A 106 4.83 -7.67 5.00
N GLN A 107 4.60 -8.23 3.82
CA GLN A 107 5.34 -9.40 3.36
C GLN A 107 6.79 -9.02 3.01
N GLU A 108 7.70 -9.98 3.08
CA GLU A 108 9.11 -9.78 2.71
C GLU A 108 9.26 -9.15 1.32
N MET A 109 8.49 -9.63 0.33
CA MET A 109 8.53 -9.11 -1.03
C MET A 109 8.05 -7.65 -1.12
N GLU A 110 7.09 -7.26 -0.28
CA GLU A 110 6.59 -5.88 -0.20
C GLU A 110 7.67 -4.95 0.36
N TYR A 111 8.35 -5.35 1.45
CA TYR A 111 9.50 -4.60 1.98
C TYR A 111 10.65 -4.52 0.98
N LYS A 112 10.97 -5.62 0.28
CA LYS A 112 11.98 -5.61 -0.80
C LYS A 112 11.65 -4.61 -1.89
N ASN A 113 10.39 -4.57 -2.33
CA ASN A 113 9.94 -3.60 -3.34
C ASN A 113 10.07 -2.16 -2.85
N VAL A 114 9.76 -1.88 -1.57
CA VAL A 114 9.95 -0.56 -0.96
C VAL A 114 11.42 -0.15 -0.98
N LEU A 115 12.31 -1.01 -0.48
CA LEU A 115 13.76 -0.73 -0.42
C LEU A 115 14.35 -0.51 -1.81
N LEU A 116 13.99 -1.34 -2.79
CA LEU A 116 14.39 -1.19 -4.18
C LEU A 116 13.92 0.15 -4.77
N LEU A 117 12.68 0.53 -4.52
CA LEU A 117 12.10 1.77 -5.01
C LEU A 117 12.74 3.00 -4.35
N LEU A 118 13.00 2.96 -3.04
CA LEU A 118 13.75 4.01 -2.34
C LEU A 118 15.16 4.16 -2.92
N HIS A 119 15.88 3.06 -3.09
CA HIS A 119 17.24 3.06 -3.62
C HIS A 119 17.31 3.66 -5.03
N ARG A 120 16.42 3.26 -5.96
CA ARG A 120 16.42 3.85 -7.32
C ARG A 120 15.94 5.31 -7.37
N SER A 121 15.22 5.76 -6.34
CA SER A 121 14.77 7.15 -6.19
C SER A 121 15.88 8.08 -5.73
N LEU A 122 16.96 7.56 -5.12
CA LEU A 122 18.14 8.33 -4.73
C LEU A 122 18.80 9.03 -5.94
N PRO A 123 19.49 10.16 -5.70
CA PRO A 123 20.39 10.76 -6.68
C PRO A 123 21.41 9.74 -7.16
N SER A 124 21.84 9.84 -8.43
CA SER A 124 22.80 8.89 -9.01
C SER A 124 24.10 8.77 -8.23
N SER A 125 24.52 9.85 -7.55
CA SER A 125 25.74 9.92 -6.74
C SER A 125 25.67 9.08 -5.46
N ASP A 126 24.47 8.81 -4.96
CA ASP A 126 24.22 8.11 -3.69
C ASP A 126 23.76 6.66 -3.90
N ARG A 127 23.71 6.19 -5.15
CA ARG A 127 23.31 4.83 -5.50
C ARG A 127 24.51 3.90 -5.49
N ASP A 128 24.73 3.28 -4.34
CA ASP A 128 25.71 2.22 -4.19
C ASP A 128 25.04 0.83 -4.17
N PRO A 129 25.27 -0.05 -5.17
CA PRO A 129 24.69 -1.39 -5.19
C PRO A 129 25.00 -2.23 -3.95
N ASP A 130 26.21 -2.11 -3.40
CA ASP A 130 26.63 -2.88 -2.22
C ASP A 130 25.80 -2.50 -0.98
N SER A 131 25.43 -1.22 -0.86
CA SER A 131 24.55 -0.73 0.22
C SER A 131 23.15 -1.33 0.15
N LEU A 132 22.61 -1.56 -1.05
CA LEU A 132 21.29 -2.16 -1.25
C LEU A 132 21.31 -3.64 -0.88
N ASP A 133 22.34 -4.38 -1.32
CA ASP A 133 22.47 -5.80 -0.99
C ASP A 133 22.63 -6.01 0.53
N ALA A 134 23.38 -5.13 1.21
CA ALA A 134 23.48 -5.13 2.67
C ALA A 134 22.12 -4.90 3.36
N LEU A 135 21.34 -3.92 2.89
CA LEU A 135 19.99 -3.64 3.39
C LEU A 135 19.04 -4.82 3.20
N LEU A 136 19.09 -5.47 2.03
CA LEU A 136 18.25 -6.64 1.72
C LEU A 136 18.65 -7.87 2.55
N SER A 137 19.94 -8.08 2.80
CA SER A 137 20.42 -9.12 3.71
C SER A 137 19.91 -8.87 5.12
N ARG A 138 20.07 -7.63 5.63
CA ARG A 138 19.62 -7.27 6.97
C ARG A 138 18.11 -7.39 7.15
N LEU A 139 17.31 -7.02 6.13
CA LEU A 139 15.87 -7.26 6.11
C LEU A 139 15.56 -8.75 6.31
N ARG A 140 16.24 -9.62 5.56
CA ARG A 140 16.03 -11.07 5.64
C ARG A 140 16.37 -11.62 7.03
N ASP A 141 17.48 -11.16 7.61
CA ASP A 141 17.91 -11.59 8.94
C ASP A 141 16.89 -11.17 10.01
N ILE A 142 16.46 -9.90 10.00
CA ILE A 142 15.42 -9.38 10.91
C ILE A 142 14.12 -10.19 10.80
N LEU A 143 13.65 -10.45 9.58
CA LEU A 143 12.40 -11.19 9.37
C LEU A 143 12.50 -12.65 9.85
N ASN A 144 13.67 -13.28 9.70
CA ASN A 144 13.91 -14.62 10.25
C ASN A 144 13.91 -14.62 11.78
N GLU A 145 14.54 -13.64 12.42
CA GLU A 145 14.56 -13.51 13.88
C GLU A 145 13.16 -13.27 14.44
N VAL A 146 12.40 -12.37 13.82
CA VAL A 146 11.01 -12.08 14.21
C VAL A 146 10.11 -13.31 14.03
N ALA A 147 10.30 -14.10 12.96
CA ALA A 147 9.55 -15.33 12.74
C ALA A 147 9.83 -16.43 13.79
N VAL A 148 11.02 -16.42 14.40
CA VAL A 148 11.42 -17.39 15.44
C VAL A 148 10.94 -16.97 16.83
N ALA A 149 10.65 -15.69 17.05
CA ALA A 149 10.20 -15.14 18.32
C ALA A 149 8.67 -15.28 18.58
N ILE A 150 7.90 -15.80 17.61
CA ILE A 150 6.44 -16.03 17.69
C ILE A 150 6.17 -17.53 17.89
#